data_AF-A0A526QK82-F1
#
_entry.id   AF-A0A526QK82-F1
#
_cell.length_a   1.000
_cell.length_b   1.000
_cell.length_c   1.000
_cell.angle_alpha   90.00
_cell.angle_beta   90.00
_cell.angle_gamma   90.00
#
_symmetry.space_group_name_H-M   'P 1'
#
loop_
_entity.id
_entity.type
_entity.pdbx_description
1 polymer ?
#
loop_
_entity_poly.entity_id
_entity_poly.type
_entity_poly.pdbx_seq_one_letter_code
_entity_poly.pdbx_strand_id
1 'polypeptide(L)'
;LYISHRLEEVKRICDRATVLRHGKVVGHCNPRQETAASLARMMVGTEVKAVVRAPAEGIEMAPALLEIRALTRKPATPFSIPLRNINLTVRAGEVIGIAGVAGNGQSELLEAISGIRHAVSGSVMLDGKPIDLTGKADPGELRDRGLAHVPEDRHHVGLVLAFEENENSILGYHDDERYLKGPLLDIDAIRNNAKDKIAKYDIRPADCRLKTANFSGGNQQKIVLAREMEQD
;
A
#
# COMPACT_ATOMS: atom_id res chain seq x y z
N LEU A 1 -15.04 5.79 -29.45
CA LEU A 1 -13.69 5.44 -28.93
C LEU A 1 -13.85 5.11 -27.46
N TYR A 2 -13.48 3.90 -27.04
CA TYR A 2 -13.62 3.43 -25.66
C TYR A 2 -12.23 3.11 -25.09
N ILE A 3 -11.92 3.59 -23.89
CA ILE A 3 -10.60 3.44 -23.24
C ILE A 3 -10.84 2.73 -21.92
N SER A 4 -10.26 1.54 -21.75
CA SER A 4 -10.42 0.73 -20.54
C SER A 4 -9.28 -0.27 -20.39
N HIS A 5 -9.03 -0.68 -19.15
CA HIS A 5 -8.14 -1.79 -18.80
C HIS A 5 -8.90 -3.05 -18.37
N ARG A 6 -10.25 -3.01 -18.36
CA ARG A 6 -11.11 -4.16 -18.05
C ARG A 6 -11.28 -5.02 -19.30
N LEU A 7 -10.46 -6.05 -19.41
CA LEU A 7 -10.35 -6.85 -20.63
C LEU A 7 -11.66 -7.52 -21.05
N GLU A 8 -12.45 -8.02 -20.11
CA GLU A 8 -13.76 -8.63 -20.41
C GLU A 8 -14.74 -7.63 -21.05
N GLU A 9 -14.74 -6.38 -20.60
CA GLU A 9 -15.56 -5.33 -21.20
C GLU A 9 -15.09 -5.01 -22.63
N VAL A 10 -13.77 -4.82 -22.81
CA VAL A 10 -13.16 -4.54 -24.12
C VAL A 10 -13.44 -5.65 -25.14
N LYS A 11 -13.32 -6.92 -24.73
CA LYS A 11 -13.64 -8.07 -25.60
C LYS A 11 -15.09 -8.07 -26.05
N ARG A 12 -16.02 -7.72 -25.16
CA ARG A 12 -17.45 -7.76 -25.44
C ARG A 12 -17.89 -6.65 -26.39
N ILE A 13 -17.39 -5.43 -26.22
CA ILE A 13 -17.98 -4.24 -26.87
C ILE A 13 -17.12 -3.64 -27.99
N CYS A 14 -15.88 -4.09 -28.20
CA CYS A 14 -14.98 -3.52 -29.21
C CYS A 14 -14.63 -4.50 -30.32
N ASP A 15 -14.68 -4.04 -31.57
CA ASP A 15 -14.24 -4.81 -32.76
C ASP A 15 -12.76 -4.58 -33.13
N ARG A 16 -12.18 -3.48 -32.63
CA ARG A 16 -10.76 -3.12 -32.83
C ARG A 16 -10.20 -2.43 -31.59
N ALA A 17 -9.01 -2.83 -31.16
CA ALA A 17 -8.27 -2.19 -30.09
C ALA A 17 -6.89 -1.73 -30.57
N THR A 18 -6.43 -0.63 -29.97
CA THR A 18 -5.05 -0.16 -30.08
C THR A 18 -4.46 -0.25 -28.68
N VAL A 19 -3.35 -0.98 -28.55
CA VAL A 19 -2.69 -1.17 -27.26
C VAL A 19 -1.57 -0.15 -27.14
N LEU A 20 -1.62 0.62 -26.06
CA LEU A 20 -0.59 1.58 -25.70
C LEU A 20 0.24 1.02 -24.53
N ARG A 21 1.56 1.13 -24.62
CA ARG A 21 2.48 0.84 -23.50
C ARG A 21 3.54 1.93 -23.45
N HIS A 22 3.73 2.50 -22.27
CA HIS A 22 4.64 3.64 -22.04
C HIS A 22 4.44 4.80 -23.04
N GLY A 23 3.17 5.14 -23.31
CA GLY A 23 2.82 6.25 -24.21
C GLY A 23 3.04 6.00 -25.70
N LYS A 24 3.44 4.77 -26.09
CA LYS A 24 3.64 4.38 -27.48
C LYS A 24 2.65 3.31 -27.89
N VAL A 25 2.22 3.34 -29.16
CA VAL A 25 1.42 2.25 -29.73
C VAL A 25 2.32 1.03 -29.86
N VAL A 26 1.94 -0.06 -29.21
CA VAL A 26 2.66 -1.34 -29.25
C VAL A 26 1.96 -2.40 -30.09
N GLY A 27 0.71 -2.16 -30.48
CA GLY A 27 -0.01 -3.06 -31.37
C GLY A 27 -1.46 -2.68 -31.61
N HIS A 28 -2.05 -3.36 -32.58
CA HIS A 28 -3.48 -3.34 -32.86
C HIS A 28 -3.98 -4.79 -32.89
N CYS A 29 -5.20 -5.02 -32.41
CA CYS A 29 -5.80 -6.35 -32.44
C CYS A 29 -7.33 -6.25 -32.55
N ASN A 30 -7.98 -7.37 -32.84
CA ASN A 30 -9.42 -7.54 -32.64
C ASN A 30 -9.64 -8.20 -31.27
N PRO A 31 -10.14 -7.48 -30.25
CA PRO A 31 -10.31 -8.04 -28.90
C PRO A 31 -11.14 -9.31 -28.84
N ARG A 32 -12.10 -9.48 -29.74
CA ARG A 32 -12.97 -10.68 -29.78
C ARG A 32 -12.21 -11.96 -30.15
N GLN A 33 -11.08 -11.82 -30.83
CA GLN A 33 -10.23 -12.94 -31.25
C GLN A 33 -9.07 -13.20 -30.28
N GLU A 34 -8.98 -12.42 -29.19
CA GLU A 34 -7.90 -12.49 -28.23
C GLU A 34 -8.34 -13.09 -26.88
N THR A 35 -7.39 -13.65 -26.15
CA THR A 35 -7.59 -14.08 -24.76
C THR A 35 -7.32 -12.92 -23.80
N ALA A 36 -7.89 -12.95 -22.59
CA ALA A 36 -7.55 -11.97 -21.56
C ALA A 36 -6.03 -11.99 -21.27
N ALA A 37 -5.41 -13.17 -21.26
CA ALA A 37 -3.97 -13.32 -21.07
C ALA A 37 -3.14 -12.69 -22.23
N SER A 38 -3.55 -12.86 -23.49
CA SER A 38 -2.84 -12.25 -24.63
C SER A 38 -2.98 -10.74 -24.65
N LEU A 39 -4.18 -10.19 -24.41
CA LEU A 39 -4.38 -8.75 -24.26
C LEU A 39 -3.56 -8.18 -23.10
N ALA A 40 -3.57 -8.84 -21.94
CA ALA A 40 -2.76 -8.45 -20.79
C ALA A 40 -1.26 -8.44 -21.12
N ARG A 41 -0.76 -9.47 -21.83
CA ARG A 41 0.64 -9.51 -22.29
C ARG A 41 0.97 -8.35 -23.23
N MET A 42 0.08 -7.98 -24.15
CA MET A 42 0.31 -6.81 -25.02
C MET A 42 0.42 -5.53 -24.19
N MET A 43 -0.45 -5.34 -23.19
CA MET A 43 -0.48 -4.16 -22.31
C MET A 43 0.73 -4.08 -21.36
N VAL A 44 1.10 -5.20 -20.73
CA VAL A 44 2.15 -5.25 -19.68
C VAL A 44 3.54 -5.50 -20.28
N GLY A 45 3.65 -6.24 -21.37
CA GLY A 45 4.90 -6.54 -22.06
C GLY A 45 5.68 -7.74 -21.52
N THR A 46 5.16 -8.42 -20.50
CA THR A 46 5.76 -9.61 -19.88
C THR A 46 4.70 -10.69 -19.70
N GLU A 47 5.11 -11.95 -19.63
CA GLU A 47 4.19 -13.00 -19.19
C GLU A 47 3.74 -12.73 -17.77
N VAL A 48 2.42 -12.64 -17.58
CA VAL A 48 1.81 -12.65 -16.24
C VAL A 48 1.89 -14.09 -15.75
N LYS A 49 3.04 -14.48 -15.20
CA LYS A 49 3.18 -15.78 -14.55
C LYS A 49 2.28 -15.78 -13.33
N ALA A 50 1.43 -16.81 -13.20
CA ALA A 50 0.74 -17.06 -11.96
C ALA A 50 1.81 -17.25 -10.86
N VAL A 51 1.75 -16.41 -9.83
CA VAL A 51 2.64 -16.55 -8.68
C VAL A 51 2.12 -17.74 -7.88
N VAL A 52 2.67 -18.92 -8.15
CA VAL A 52 2.44 -20.10 -7.31
C VAL A 52 3.41 -20.01 -6.15
N ARG A 53 2.94 -19.50 -5.01
CA ARG A 53 3.69 -19.58 -3.76
C ARG A 53 3.51 -20.99 -3.19
N ALA A 54 4.62 -21.64 -2.82
CA ALA A 54 4.53 -22.83 -1.98
C ALA A 54 3.83 -22.45 -0.66
N PRO A 55 3.00 -23.34 -0.08
CA PRO A 55 2.50 -23.13 1.27
C PRO A 55 3.70 -22.90 2.19
N ALA A 56 3.65 -21.85 3.01
CA ALA A 56 4.70 -21.63 3.99
C ALA A 56 4.56 -22.69 5.09
N GLU A 57 5.56 -23.57 5.18
CA GLU A 57 5.61 -24.64 6.19
C GLU A 57 5.90 -24.05 7.57
N GLY A 58 5.32 -24.63 8.62
CA GLY A 58 5.63 -24.26 10.01
C GLY A 58 5.01 -22.95 10.52
N ILE A 59 4.14 -22.27 9.75
CA ILE A 59 3.43 -21.06 10.21
C ILE A 59 2.73 -21.31 11.54
N GLU A 60 2.09 -22.46 11.74
CA GLU A 60 1.34 -22.75 12.97
C GLU A 60 2.20 -22.66 14.25
N MET A 61 3.49 -23.00 14.12
CA MET A 61 4.48 -22.98 15.20
C MET A 61 5.26 -21.66 15.27
N ALA A 62 5.11 -20.77 14.28
CA ALA A 62 5.79 -19.48 14.27
C ALA A 62 5.23 -18.55 15.37
N PRO A 63 6.06 -17.65 15.91
CA PRO A 63 5.61 -16.72 16.93
C PRO A 63 4.47 -15.82 16.40
N ALA A 64 3.51 -15.51 17.27
CA ALA A 64 2.48 -14.53 16.97
C ALA A 64 3.11 -13.12 16.98
N LEU A 65 3.10 -12.45 15.84
CA LEU A 65 3.61 -11.08 15.72
C LEU A 65 2.53 -10.05 15.98
N LEU A 66 1.27 -10.35 15.64
CA LEU A 66 0.14 -9.50 15.96
C LEU A 66 -0.94 -10.33 16.64
N GLU A 67 -1.35 -9.93 17.84
CA GLU A 67 -2.49 -10.51 18.55
C GLU A 67 -3.51 -9.43 18.85
N ILE A 68 -4.75 -9.65 18.45
CA ILE A 68 -5.88 -8.76 18.70
C ILE A 68 -6.92 -9.55 19.48
N ARG A 69 -7.33 -9.04 20.64
CA ARG A 69 -8.36 -9.66 21.49
C ARG A 69 -9.47 -8.66 21.79
N ALA A 70 -10.68 -9.04 21.42
CA ALA A 70 -11.91 -8.29 21.66
C ALA A 70 -11.87 -6.81 21.24
N LEU A 71 -11.14 -6.48 20.17
CA LEU A 71 -11.00 -5.11 19.69
C LEU A 71 -12.35 -4.56 19.25
N THR A 72 -12.76 -3.47 19.90
CA THR A 72 -14.04 -2.82 19.68
C THR A 72 -13.82 -1.33 19.48
N ARG A 73 -14.46 -0.76 18.45
CA ARG A 73 -14.34 0.65 18.10
C ARG A 73 -15.70 1.21 17.68
N LYS A 74 -15.97 2.43 18.14
CA LYS A 74 -17.14 3.20 17.71
C LYS A 74 -16.96 3.70 16.27
N PRO A 75 -18.05 3.88 15.51
CA PRO A 75 -17.96 4.50 14.21
C PRO A 75 -17.37 5.92 14.34
N ALA A 76 -16.42 6.27 13.48
CA ALA A 76 -15.81 7.61 13.45
C ALA A 76 -16.74 8.67 12.83
N THR A 77 -17.61 8.25 11.92
CA THR A 77 -18.62 9.09 11.27
C THR A 77 -19.96 8.37 11.23
N PRO A 78 -21.09 9.07 10.99
CA PRO A 78 -22.41 8.45 10.85
C PRO A 78 -22.50 7.37 9.75
N PHE A 79 -21.56 7.38 8.79
CA PHE A 79 -21.53 6.45 7.66
C PHE A 79 -20.53 5.30 7.84
N SER A 80 -19.66 5.38 8.86
CA SER A 80 -18.69 4.32 9.16
C SER A 80 -19.31 3.20 10.00
N ILE A 81 -18.72 2.01 9.92
CA ILE A 81 -19.19 0.84 10.65
C ILE A 81 -18.41 0.65 11.96
N PRO A 82 -19.07 0.29 13.09
CA PRO A 82 -18.38 -0.09 14.31
C PRO A 82 -17.62 -1.41 14.14
N LEU A 83 -16.44 -1.49 14.75
CA LEU A 83 -15.78 -2.77 14.99
C LEU A 83 -16.30 -3.36 16.30
N ARG A 84 -16.65 -4.65 16.31
CA ARG A 84 -17.22 -5.31 17.47
C ARG A 84 -16.48 -6.61 17.74
N ASN A 85 -15.80 -6.68 18.89
CA ASN A 85 -15.17 -7.91 19.40
C ASN A 85 -14.30 -8.63 18.35
N ILE A 86 -13.44 -7.88 17.65
CA ILE A 86 -12.54 -8.45 16.65
C ILE A 86 -11.43 -9.23 17.37
N ASN A 87 -11.24 -10.48 16.95
CA ASN A 87 -10.16 -11.35 17.41
C ASN A 87 -9.39 -11.81 16.18
N LEU A 88 -8.08 -11.57 16.18
CA LEU A 88 -7.20 -11.92 15.07
C LEU A 88 -5.82 -12.24 15.62
N THR A 89 -5.17 -13.23 15.04
CA THR A 89 -3.76 -13.50 15.32
C THR A 89 -3.04 -13.66 14.00
N VAL A 90 -1.90 -12.97 13.85
CA VAL A 90 -1.04 -13.06 12.67
C VAL A 90 0.33 -13.56 13.14
N ARG A 91 0.81 -14.64 12.52
CA ARG A 91 2.10 -15.24 12.82
C ARG A 91 3.20 -14.74 11.90
N ALA A 92 4.46 -14.88 12.34
CA ALA A 92 5.60 -14.53 11.52
C ALA A 92 5.57 -15.29 10.17
N GLY A 93 5.71 -14.56 9.06
CA GLY A 93 5.65 -15.10 7.70
C GLY A 93 4.24 -15.38 7.17
N GLU A 94 3.19 -15.20 7.96
CA GLU A 94 1.81 -15.39 7.54
C GLU A 94 1.31 -14.21 6.69
N VAL A 95 0.59 -14.51 5.62
CA VAL A 95 -0.11 -13.51 4.81
C VAL A 95 -1.61 -13.74 4.94
N ILE A 96 -2.29 -12.84 5.66
CA ILE A 96 -3.74 -12.90 5.87
C ILE A 96 -4.45 -11.97 4.89
N GLY A 97 -5.47 -12.51 4.21
CA GLY A 97 -6.42 -11.74 3.43
C GLY A 97 -7.68 -11.43 4.24
N ILE A 98 -8.01 -10.15 4.41
CA ILE A 98 -9.29 -9.72 5.01
C ILE A 98 -10.20 -9.29 3.88
N ALA A 99 -11.30 -10.02 3.68
CA ALA A 99 -12.27 -9.77 2.61
C ALA A 99 -13.65 -9.44 3.18
N GLY A 100 -14.36 -8.55 2.51
CA GLY A 100 -15.74 -8.19 2.82
C GLY A 100 -16.27 -7.18 1.80
N VAL A 101 -17.55 -6.84 1.88
CA VAL A 101 -18.13 -5.76 1.07
C VAL A 101 -17.50 -4.42 1.47
N ALA A 102 -17.33 -3.52 0.51
CA ALA A 102 -16.81 -2.19 0.80
C ALA A 102 -17.64 -1.49 1.89
N GLY A 103 -16.96 -0.89 2.88
CA GLY A 103 -17.60 -0.26 4.04
C GLY A 103 -17.88 -1.19 5.22
N ASN A 104 -17.45 -2.46 5.17
CA ASN A 104 -17.64 -3.41 6.28
C ASN A 104 -16.55 -3.37 7.36
N GLY A 105 -15.81 -2.27 7.48
CA GLY A 105 -14.86 -2.09 8.58
C GLY A 105 -13.43 -2.55 8.27
N GLN A 106 -13.08 -2.90 7.03
CA GLN A 106 -11.72 -3.35 6.69
C GLN A 106 -10.71 -2.22 6.92
N SER A 107 -10.99 -1.04 6.36
CA SER A 107 -10.13 0.14 6.49
C SER A 107 -10.14 0.64 7.94
N GLU A 108 -11.30 0.62 8.60
CA GLU A 108 -11.44 0.92 10.03
C GLU A 108 -10.60 0.01 10.94
N LEU A 109 -10.50 -1.28 10.60
CA LEU A 109 -9.69 -2.25 11.33
C LEU A 109 -8.20 -1.93 11.16
N LEU A 110 -7.75 -1.67 9.93
CA LEU A 110 -6.35 -1.32 9.66
C LEU A 110 -5.96 0.02 10.29
N GLU A 111 -6.83 1.02 10.26
CA GLU A 111 -6.66 2.31 10.95
C GLU A 111 -6.59 2.14 12.48
N ALA A 112 -7.38 1.22 13.04
CA ALA A 112 -7.33 0.93 14.47
C ALA A 112 -6.01 0.24 14.85
N ILE A 113 -5.61 -0.80 14.13
CA ILE A 113 -4.39 -1.57 14.40
C ILE A 113 -3.13 -0.67 14.29
N SER A 114 -3.12 0.24 13.33
CA SER A 114 -2.02 1.20 13.11
C SER A 114 -2.01 2.38 14.09
N GLY A 115 -2.94 2.45 15.05
CA GLY A 115 -3.01 3.53 16.03
C GLY A 115 -3.60 4.85 15.50
N ILE A 116 -3.93 4.93 14.20
CA ILE A 116 -4.50 6.15 13.57
C ILE A 116 -5.86 6.49 14.17
N ARG A 117 -6.62 5.47 14.57
CA ARG A 117 -7.92 5.63 15.24
C ARG A 117 -7.96 4.87 16.55
N HIS A 118 -8.43 5.54 17.59
CA HIS A 118 -8.56 4.90 18.89
C HIS A 118 -9.70 3.87 18.93
N ALA A 119 -9.41 2.76 19.60
CA ALA A 119 -10.37 1.77 20.02
C ALA A 119 -11.09 2.23 21.30
N VAL A 120 -12.22 1.59 21.61
CA VAL A 120 -12.93 1.77 22.88
C VAL A 120 -12.47 0.74 23.90
N SER A 121 -12.20 -0.49 23.45
CA SER A 121 -11.77 -1.59 24.29
C SER A 121 -11.10 -2.69 23.47
N GLY A 122 -10.55 -3.66 24.18
CA GLY A 122 -9.76 -4.76 23.64
C GLY A 122 -8.28 -4.60 23.96
N SER A 123 -7.49 -5.60 23.61
CA SER A 123 -6.04 -5.55 23.73
C SER A 123 -5.39 -5.93 22.40
N VAL A 124 -4.29 -5.25 22.09
CA VAL A 124 -3.44 -5.58 20.95
C VAL A 124 -2.02 -5.76 21.42
N MET A 125 -1.36 -6.81 20.92
CA MET A 125 0.06 -7.04 21.13
C MET A 125 0.76 -7.08 19.76
N LEU A 126 1.88 -6.38 19.66
CA LEU A 126 2.78 -6.40 18.51
C LEU A 126 4.15 -6.86 18.99
N ASP A 127 4.63 -7.95 18.41
CA ASP A 127 5.87 -8.64 18.79
C ASP A 127 5.96 -8.88 20.31
N GLY A 128 4.90 -9.47 20.86
CA GLY A 128 4.77 -9.76 22.29
C GLY A 128 4.67 -8.54 23.21
N LYS A 129 4.68 -7.30 22.69
CA LYS A 129 4.58 -6.06 23.46
C LYS A 129 3.19 -5.44 23.30
N PRO A 130 2.54 -4.99 24.39
CA PRO A 130 1.21 -4.39 24.29
C PRO A 130 1.23 -3.08 23.48
N ILE A 131 0.10 -2.78 22.85
CA ILE A 131 -0.22 -1.50 22.23
C ILE A 131 -1.50 -0.97 22.89
N ASP A 132 -1.45 0.25 23.42
CA ASP A 132 -2.62 0.92 23.98
C ASP A 132 -3.37 1.69 22.89
N LEU A 133 -4.20 0.96 22.13
CA LEU A 133 -5.06 1.56 21.11
C LEU A 133 -6.21 2.40 21.69
N THR A 134 -6.39 2.49 23.01
CA THR A 134 -7.54 3.22 23.61
C THR A 134 -7.30 4.71 23.79
N GLY A 135 -6.09 5.20 23.52
CA GLY A 135 -5.80 6.64 23.53
C GLY A 135 -4.33 7.05 23.57
N LYS A 136 -3.39 6.12 23.74
CA LYS A 136 -1.96 6.45 23.86
C LYS A 136 -1.09 5.98 22.69
N ALA A 137 -1.59 5.06 21.88
CA ALA A 137 -0.85 4.59 20.72
C ALA A 137 -0.54 5.75 19.78
N ASP A 138 0.75 5.94 19.52
CA ASP A 138 1.26 6.83 18.49
C ASP A 138 1.60 6.00 17.24
N PRO A 139 1.00 6.28 16.07
CA PRO A 139 1.38 5.65 14.82
C PRO A 139 2.88 5.75 14.49
N GLY A 140 3.58 6.79 14.97
CA GLY A 140 5.03 6.92 14.85
C GLY A 140 5.77 5.82 15.63
N GLU A 141 5.47 5.66 16.92
CA GLU A 141 6.05 4.58 17.75
C GLU A 141 5.76 3.19 17.16
N LEU A 142 4.55 2.95 16.66
CA LEU A 142 4.20 1.66 16.08
C LEU A 142 5.00 1.33 14.83
N ARG A 143 5.28 2.35 14.02
CA ARG A 143 6.15 2.26 12.85
C ARG A 143 7.59 1.94 13.25
N ASP A 144 8.12 2.58 14.29
CA ASP A 144 9.44 2.28 14.85
C ASP A 144 9.52 0.84 15.41
N ARG A 145 8.37 0.28 15.82
CA ARG A 145 8.23 -1.12 16.24
C ARG A 145 8.01 -2.09 15.07
N GLY A 146 8.14 -1.62 13.82
CA GLY A 146 8.04 -2.43 12.61
C GLY A 146 6.62 -2.60 12.05
N LEU A 147 5.63 -1.82 12.50
CA LEU A 147 4.27 -1.83 11.95
C LEU A 147 4.11 -0.77 10.86
N ALA A 148 4.32 -1.18 9.61
CA ALA A 148 4.08 -0.34 8.44
C ALA A 148 2.59 -0.32 8.05
N HIS A 149 2.10 0.82 7.55
CA HIS A 149 0.72 0.96 7.08
C HIS A 149 0.63 1.65 5.72
N VAL A 150 0.02 0.97 4.76
CA VAL A 150 -0.28 1.52 3.43
C VAL A 150 -1.79 1.80 3.36
N PRO A 151 -2.21 3.07 3.33
CA PRO A 151 -3.62 3.41 3.34
C PRO A 151 -4.30 3.16 1.99
N GLU A 152 -5.61 2.90 2.04
CA GLU A 152 -6.48 2.78 0.86
C GLU A 152 -6.56 4.11 0.09
N ASP A 153 -6.85 5.22 0.79
CA ASP A 153 -6.88 6.56 0.21
C ASP A 153 -5.51 7.24 0.27
N ARG A 154 -4.67 6.90 -0.69
CA ARG A 154 -3.33 7.50 -0.82
C ARG A 154 -3.34 9.02 -1.02
N HIS A 155 -4.42 9.64 -1.49
CA HIS A 155 -4.45 11.09 -1.75
C HIS A 155 -4.72 11.90 -0.50
N HIS A 156 -5.54 11.39 0.41
CA HIS A 156 -5.84 12.09 1.67
C HIS A 156 -4.86 11.76 2.79
N VAL A 157 -4.38 10.51 2.86
CA VAL A 157 -3.59 10.05 4.03
C VAL A 157 -2.22 9.46 3.66
N GLY A 158 -1.99 9.12 2.39
CA GLY A 158 -0.74 8.48 1.97
C GLY A 158 0.35 9.44 1.49
N LEU A 159 -0.04 10.57 0.88
CA LEU A 159 0.85 11.47 0.15
C LEU A 159 0.43 12.93 0.33
N VAL A 160 1.39 13.83 0.23
CA VAL A 160 1.16 15.28 0.06
C VAL A 160 1.41 15.62 -1.41
N LEU A 161 0.33 15.84 -2.16
CA LEU A 161 0.41 16.02 -3.63
C LEU A 161 1.23 17.23 -4.07
N ALA A 162 1.29 18.27 -3.23
CA ALA A 162 2.04 19.49 -3.51
C ALA A 162 3.56 19.32 -3.37
N PHE A 163 3.99 18.31 -2.61
CA PHE A 163 5.40 18.02 -2.34
C PHE A 163 6.05 17.28 -3.50
N GLU A 164 7.36 17.42 -3.62
CA GLU A 164 8.22 16.60 -4.48
C GLU A 164 8.19 15.13 -4.02
N GLU A 165 8.60 14.22 -4.88
CA GLU A 165 8.63 12.79 -4.59
C GLU A 165 9.60 12.46 -3.44
N ASN A 166 10.78 13.10 -3.41
CA ASN A 166 11.76 12.91 -2.36
C ASN A 166 11.22 13.31 -0.97
N GLU A 167 10.45 14.38 -0.87
CA GLU A 167 9.79 14.80 0.36
C GLU A 167 8.71 13.78 0.78
N ASN A 168 7.92 13.27 -0.17
CA ASN A 168 6.94 12.22 0.10
C ASN A 168 7.57 10.90 0.54
N SER A 169 8.76 10.58 0.01
CA SER A 169 9.49 9.33 0.24
C SER A 169 9.93 9.11 1.68
N ILE A 170 9.93 10.17 2.50
CA ILE A 170 10.33 10.15 3.91
C ILE A 170 9.18 10.54 4.87
N LEU A 171 7.95 10.74 4.40
CA LEU A 171 6.85 11.17 5.26
C LEU A 171 6.62 10.21 6.44
N GLY A 172 6.63 10.77 7.65
CA GLY A 172 6.59 10.04 8.92
C GLY A 172 7.85 9.24 9.27
N TYR A 173 8.93 9.38 8.50
CA TYR A 173 10.29 8.90 8.80
C TYR A 173 11.29 10.06 8.81
N HIS A 174 10.82 11.30 8.80
CA HIS A 174 11.64 12.51 8.61
C HIS A 174 12.54 12.85 9.81
N ASP A 175 12.24 12.29 10.98
CA ASP A 175 13.03 12.43 12.19
C ASP A 175 14.12 11.33 12.32
N ASP A 176 14.21 10.42 11.35
CA ASP A 176 15.27 9.42 11.29
C ASP A 176 16.63 10.09 11.05
N GLU A 177 17.63 9.70 11.85
CA GLU A 177 19.00 10.24 11.80
C GLU A 177 19.62 10.22 10.40
N ARG A 178 19.23 9.25 9.54
CA ARG A 178 19.68 9.14 8.15
C ARG A 178 19.28 10.33 7.27
N TYR A 179 18.24 11.08 7.66
CA TYR A 179 17.74 12.24 6.92
C TYR A 179 18.03 13.57 7.61
N LEU A 180 18.85 13.57 8.67
CA LEU A 180 19.18 14.74 9.47
C LEU A 180 20.64 15.17 9.30
N LYS A 181 20.86 16.47 9.28
CA LYS A 181 22.16 17.15 9.30
C LYS A 181 22.19 18.15 10.45
N GLY A 182 22.38 17.62 11.66
CA GLY A 182 22.19 18.39 12.89
C GLY A 182 20.71 18.73 13.08
N PRO A 183 20.33 20.00 13.34
CA PRO A 183 18.93 20.38 13.55
C PRO A 183 18.13 20.57 12.25
N LEU A 184 18.73 20.33 11.08
CA LEU A 184 18.12 20.52 9.76
C LEU A 184 18.02 19.18 9.02
N LEU A 185 17.16 19.13 8.00
CA LEU A 185 17.09 17.99 7.09
C LEU A 185 18.32 17.94 6.17
N ASP A 186 18.85 16.73 5.96
CA ASP A 186 19.84 16.44 4.92
C ASP A 186 19.12 16.18 3.58
N ILE A 187 18.92 17.25 2.82
CA ILE A 187 18.22 17.20 1.53
C ILE A 187 18.94 16.29 0.52
N ASP A 188 20.26 16.17 0.58
CA ASP A 188 21.02 15.33 -0.33
C ASP A 188 20.84 13.85 0.01
N ALA A 189 20.85 13.49 1.31
CA ALA A 189 20.54 12.14 1.78
C ALA A 189 19.10 11.72 1.38
N ILE A 190 18.13 12.61 1.60
CA ILE A 190 16.72 12.39 1.23
C ILE A 190 16.57 12.12 -0.27
N ARG A 191 17.23 12.93 -1.11
CA ARG A 191 17.20 12.76 -2.58
C ARG A 191 17.88 11.48 -3.04
N ASN A 192 18.97 11.07 -2.39
CA ASN A 192 19.66 9.83 -2.76
C ASN A 192 18.80 8.61 -2.42
N ASN A 193 18.25 8.56 -1.20
CA ASN A 193 17.29 7.51 -0.80
C ASN A 193 16.06 7.46 -1.73
N ALA A 194 15.53 8.62 -2.14
CA ALA A 194 14.41 8.68 -3.08
C ALA A 194 14.78 8.09 -4.45
N LYS A 195 15.97 8.40 -4.99
CA LYS A 195 16.46 7.80 -6.25
C LYS A 195 16.61 6.28 -6.14
N ASP A 196 17.11 5.78 -5.00
CA ASP A 196 17.26 4.35 -4.76
C ASP A 196 15.89 3.65 -4.75
N LYS A 197 14.90 4.23 -4.06
CA LYS A 197 13.50 3.76 -4.06
C LYS A 197 12.87 3.82 -5.45
N ILE A 198 13.09 4.89 -6.21
CA ILE A 198 12.65 5.02 -7.60
C ILE A 198 13.18 3.86 -8.44
N ALA A 199 14.47 3.55 -8.33
CA ALA A 199 15.10 2.46 -9.07
C ALA A 199 14.57 1.09 -8.64
N LYS A 200 14.49 0.82 -7.34
CA LYS A 200 14.08 -0.48 -6.79
C LYS A 200 12.62 -0.82 -7.09
N TYR A 201 11.72 0.17 -7.06
CA TYR A 201 10.28 -0.01 -7.28
C TYR A 201 9.81 0.34 -8.71
N ASP A 202 10.73 0.75 -9.59
CA ASP A 202 10.44 1.22 -10.95
C ASP A 202 9.37 2.34 -10.93
N ILE A 203 9.58 3.36 -10.10
CA ILE A 203 8.69 4.53 -10.00
C ILE A 203 8.93 5.43 -11.19
N ARG A 204 7.87 5.81 -11.90
CA ARG A 204 7.94 6.59 -13.13
C ARG A 204 7.08 7.86 -13.10
N PRO A 205 7.57 8.98 -13.64
CA PRO A 205 8.91 9.16 -14.23
C PRO A 205 10.01 9.10 -13.16
N ALA A 206 11.23 8.74 -13.56
CA ALA A 206 12.37 8.60 -12.65
C ALA A 206 12.95 9.98 -12.28
N ASP A 207 12.16 10.78 -11.58
CA ASP A 207 12.50 12.13 -11.16
C ASP A 207 12.05 12.35 -9.71
N CYS A 208 13.01 12.32 -8.79
CA CYS A 208 12.75 12.51 -7.36
C CYS A 208 12.33 13.93 -6.98
N ARG A 209 12.38 14.88 -7.92
CA ARG A 209 11.99 16.29 -7.71
C ARG A 209 10.66 16.62 -8.39
N LEU A 210 10.07 15.66 -9.10
CA LEU A 210 8.76 15.87 -9.67
C LEU A 210 7.73 15.94 -8.53
N LYS A 211 6.80 16.89 -8.61
CA LYS A 211 5.66 16.94 -7.69
C LYS A 211 4.83 15.67 -7.78
N THR A 212 4.47 15.10 -6.63
CA THR A 212 3.72 13.84 -6.54
C THR A 212 2.38 13.88 -7.28
N ALA A 213 1.75 15.07 -7.38
CA ALA A 213 0.55 15.30 -8.21
C ALA A 213 0.71 14.90 -9.69
N ASN A 214 1.93 14.95 -10.22
CA ASN A 214 2.23 14.70 -11.63
C ASN A 214 2.60 13.24 -11.92
N PHE A 215 2.64 12.38 -10.91
CA PHE A 215 2.78 10.94 -11.09
C PHE A 215 1.42 10.30 -11.38
N SER A 216 1.41 9.22 -12.18
CA SER A 216 0.18 8.44 -12.34
C SER A 216 -0.21 7.76 -11.03
N GLY A 217 -1.49 7.43 -10.86
CA GLY A 217 -1.99 6.81 -9.61
C GLY A 217 -1.25 5.53 -9.20
N GLY A 218 -0.82 4.71 -10.16
CA GLY A 218 -0.01 3.52 -9.87
C GLY A 218 1.41 3.87 -9.37
N ASN A 219 2.02 4.92 -9.90
CA ASN A 219 3.33 5.36 -9.42
C ASN A 219 3.24 6.07 -8.06
N GLN A 220 2.17 6.81 -7.81
CA GLN A 220 1.85 7.31 -6.47
C GLN A 220 1.75 6.17 -5.45
N GLN A 221 1.10 5.06 -5.81
CA GLN A 221 1.04 3.88 -4.94
C GLN A 221 2.42 3.25 -4.73
N LYS A 222 3.26 3.18 -5.77
CA LYS A 222 4.64 2.70 -5.63
C LYS A 222 5.48 3.57 -4.70
N ILE A 223 5.31 4.89 -4.70
CA ILE A 223 5.99 5.80 -3.77
C ILE A 223 5.64 5.44 -2.32
N VAL A 224 4.34 5.28 -2.02
CA VAL A 224 3.89 4.89 -0.67
C VAL A 224 4.42 3.51 -0.28
N LEU A 225 4.34 2.52 -1.19
CA LEU A 225 4.85 1.17 -0.94
C LEU A 225 6.37 1.17 -0.68
N ALA A 226 7.14 1.88 -1.51
CA ALA A 226 8.59 1.97 -1.35
C ALA A 226 8.98 2.61 -0.03
N ARG A 227 8.24 3.65 0.40
CA ARG A 227 8.43 4.28 1.71
C ARG A 227 8.16 3.30 2.86
N GLU A 228 7.04 2.58 2.82
CA GLU A 228 6.62 1.73 3.94
C GLU A 228 7.33 0.38 4.01
N MET A 229 7.87 -0.12 2.90
CA MET A 229 8.52 -1.45 2.84
C MET A 229 10.05 -1.41 2.97
N GLU A 230 10.70 -0.28 2.68
CA GLU A 230 12.17 -0.14 2.76
C GLU A 230 12.57 0.57 4.06
N GLN A 231 12.46 -0.15 5.17
CA GLN A 231 12.83 0.33 6.51
C GLN A 231 13.93 -0.52 7.16
N ASP A 232 14.59 -1.36 6.36
CA ASP A 232 15.73 -2.20 6.77
C ASP A 232 17.03 -1.37 6.94
#